data_AF-A0A9D9H686-F1
#
_entry.id   AF-A0A9D9H686-F1
#
_cell.length_a   1.000
_cell.length_b   1.000
_cell.length_c   1.000
_cell.angle_alpha   90.00
_cell.angle_beta   90.00
_cell.angle_gamma   90.00
#
_symmetry.space_group_name_H-M   'P 1'
#
loop_
_entity.id
_entity.type
_entity.pdbx_description
1 polymer ?
#
loop_
_entity_poly.entity_id
_entity_poly.type
_entity_poly.pdbx_seq_one_letter_code
_entity_poly.pdbx_strand_id
1 'polypeptide(L)'
;MNKRLYEIGQRIQRIFTHEYVIHGLYAFLITAVAGVLLPLWAAALLTVVISIGKEILDHIAYEGWSWPDLAGDAVGLLLALGVLLLIRMS
;
A
#
# COMPACT_ATOMS: atom_id res chain seq x y z
N MET A 1 18.35 -29.57 -0.59
CA MET A 1 17.84 -28.17 -0.54
C MET A 1 18.73 -27.38 0.41
N ASN A 2 19.35 -26.28 -0.04
CA ASN A 2 20.33 -25.54 0.75
C ASN A 2 19.64 -24.86 1.94
N LYS A 3 20.04 -25.19 3.18
CA LYS A 3 19.40 -24.72 4.42
C LYS A 3 19.30 -23.19 4.48
N ARG A 4 20.30 -22.48 3.93
CA ARG A 4 20.29 -21.01 3.77
C ARG A 4 19.21 -20.51 2.82
N LEU A 5 18.96 -21.18 1.69
CA LEU A 5 17.91 -20.77 0.74
C LEU A 5 16.52 -20.93 1.35
N TYR A 6 16.32 -21.99 2.14
CA TYR A 6 15.08 -22.21 2.87
C TYR A 6 14.83 -21.13 3.94
N GLU A 7 15.87 -20.76 4.71
CA GLU A 7 15.78 -19.69 5.70
C GLU A 7 15.52 -18.32 5.08
N ILE A 8 16.15 -18.01 3.94
CA ILE A 8 15.89 -16.78 3.18
C ILE A 8 14.44 -16.75 2.68
N GLY A 9 13.97 -17.85 2.10
CA GLY A 9 12.58 -17.98 1.63
C GLY A 9 11.57 -17.74 2.76
N GLN A 10 11.81 -18.33 3.94
CA GLN A 10 10.98 -18.13 5.13
C GLN A 10 10.97 -16.68 5.63
N ARG A 11 12.11 -15.97 5.55
CA ARG A 11 12.20 -14.54 5.94
C ARG A 11 11.43 -13.65 4.96
N ILE A 12 11.61 -13.88 3.66
CA ILE A 12 10.89 -13.16 2.61
C ILE A 12 9.39 -13.37 2.78
N GLN A 13 8.96 -14.62 2.94
CA GLN A 13 7.55 -14.93 3.17
C GLN A 13 7.01 -14.19 4.40
N ARG A 14 7.77 -14.13 5.50
CA ARG A 14 7.39 -13.41 6.71
C ARG A 14 7.16 -11.91 6.47
N ILE A 15 8.03 -11.28 5.70
CA ILE A 15 7.92 -9.86 5.32
C ILE A 15 6.65 -9.64 4.48
N PHE A 16 6.41 -10.47 3.47
CA PHE A 16 5.23 -10.35 2.61
C PHE A 16 3.92 -10.76 3.29
N THR A 17 3.97 -11.52 4.40
CA THR A 17 2.81 -11.82 5.23
C THR A 17 2.50 -10.74 6.27
N HIS A 18 3.31 -9.70 6.39
CA HIS A 18 2.94 -8.57 7.23
C HIS A 18 1.85 -7.76 6.53
N GLU A 19 0.69 -7.64 7.19
CA GLU A 19 -0.51 -6.98 6.65
C GLU A 19 -0.19 -5.57 6.14
N TYR A 20 0.64 -4.81 6.85
CA TYR A 20 1.05 -3.47 6.41
C TYR A 20 1.78 -3.44 5.05
N VAL A 21 2.49 -4.51 4.64
CA VAL A 21 3.16 -4.59 3.33
C VAL A 21 2.13 -4.77 2.23
N ILE A 22 1.10 -5.57 2.49
CA ILE A 22 -0.02 -5.79 1.58
C ILE A 22 -0.82 -4.50 1.42
N HIS A 23 -1.08 -3.80 2.52
CA HIS A 23 -1.67 -2.46 2.54
C HIS A 23 -0.92 -1.48 1.64
N GLY A 24 0.39 -1.36 1.81
CA GLY A 24 1.22 -0.53 0.94
C GLY A 24 1.17 -0.94 -0.53
N LEU A 25 1.11 -2.24 -0.84
CA LEU A 25 0.95 -2.70 -2.21
C LEU A 25 -0.42 -2.30 -2.80
N TYR A 26 -1.51 -2.42 -2.04
CA TYR A 26 -2.84 -2.00 -2.49
C TYR A 26 -2.91 -0.49 -2.72
N ALA A 27 -2.44 0.31 -1.76
CA ALA A 27 -2.39 1.76 -1.91
C ALA A 27 -1.53 2.19 -3.11
N PHE A 28 -0.41 1.50 -3.35
CA PHE A 28 0.41 1.72 -4.55
C PHE A 28 -0.37 1.45 -5.83
N LEU A 29 -1.00 0.27 -5.95
CA LEU A 29 -1.72 -0.12 -7.17
C LEU A 29 -2.92 0.79 -7.44
N ILE A 30 -3.71 1.11 -6.41
CA ILE A 30 -4.85 2.02 -6.53
C ILE A 30 -4.38 3.39 -7.02
N THR A 31 -3.34 3.96 -6.39
CA THR A 31 -2.81 5.27 -6.77
C THR A 31 -2.21 5.25 -8.18
N ALA A 32 -1.48 4.20 -8.54
CA ALA A 32 -0.86 4.06 -9.85
C ALA A 32 -1.91 3.99 -10.97
N VAL A 33 -2.94 3.15 -10.81
CA VAL A 33 -4.03 3.00 -11.80
C VAL A 33 -4.86 4.28 -11.87
N ALA A 34 -5.27 4.83 -10.73
CA ALA A 34 -6.03 6.08 -10.68
C ALA A 34 -5.22 7.25 -11.26
N GLY A 35 -3.91 7.31 -11.02
CA GLY A 35 -3.03 8.36 -11.50
C GLY A 35 -2.72 8.32 -13.00
N VAL A 36 -3.06 7.22 -13.69
CA VAL A 36 -3.09 7.17 -15.17
C VAL A 36 -4.36 7.85 -15.71
N LEU A 37 -5.48 7.76 -14.98
CA LEU A 37 -6.80 8.21 -15.43
C LEU A 37 -7.18 9.60 -14.92
N LEU A 38 -6.65 10.01 -13.77
CA LEU A 38 -7.03 11.21 -13.02
C LEU A 38 -5.82 12.15 -12.82
N PRO A 39 -6.07 13.44 -12.49
CA PRO A 39 -5.03 14.30 -11.93
C PRO A 39 -4.42 13.69 -10.66
N LEU A 40 -3.10 13.87 -10.44
CA LEU A 40 -2.38 13.22 -9.33
C LEU A 40 -2.99 13.53 -7.96
N TRP A 41 -3.47 14.76 -7.76
CA TRP A 41 -4.12 15.14 -6.50
C TRP A 41 -5.42 14.35 -6.27
N ALA A 42 -6.18 14.06 -7.33
CA ALA A 42 -7.42 13.31 -7.26
C ALA A 42 -7.16 11.82 -7.03
N ALA A 43 -6.13 11.26 -7.67
CA ALA A 43 -5.67 9.90 -7.41
C ALA A 43 -5.20 9.73 -5.96
N ALA A 44 -4.42 10.67 -5.43
CA ALA A 44 -3.98 10.65 -4.04
C ALA A 44 -5.16 10.74 -3.07
N LEU A 45 -6.11 11.66 -3.31
CA LEU A 45 -7.30 11.81 -2.48
C LEU A 45 -8.16 10.54 -2.49
N LEU A 46 -8.35 9.92 -3.66
CA LEU A 46 -9.10 8.67 -3.79
C LEU A 46 -8.47 7.56 -2.93
N THR A 47 -7.16 7.37 -3.02
CA THR A 47 -6.45 6.38 -2.21
C THR A 47 -6.59 6.66 -0.71
N VAL A 48 -6.41 7.91 -0.28
CA VAL A 48 -6.59 8.30 1.14
C VAL A 48 -8.00 7.98 1.64
N VAL A 49 -9.03 8.29 0.85
CA VAL A 49 -10.42 7.99 1.20
C VAL A 49 -10.66 6.49 1.30
N ILE A 50 -10.10 5.68 0.40
CA ILE A 50 -10.23 4.22 0.45
C ILE A 50 -9.51 3.66 1.68
N SER A 51 -8.29 4.09 1.94
CA SER A 51 -7.49 3.68 3.11
C SER A 51 -8.16 4.00 4.44
N ILE A 52 -8.56 5.26 4.63
CA ILE A 52 -9.29 5.67 5.85
C ILE A 52 -10.64 4.99 5.93
N GLY A 53 -11.35 4.87 4.80
CA GLY A 53 -12.66 4.21 4.73
C GLY A 53 -12.59 2.75 5.17
N LYS A 54 -11.57 2.01 4.72
CA LYS A 54 -11.31 0.63 5.17
C LYS A 54 -11.11 0.57 6.68
N GLU A 55 -10.26 1.43 7.25
CA GLU A 55 -10.00 1.44 8.70
C GLU A 55 -11.24 1.84 9.52
N ILE A 56 -12.07 2.75 9.02
CA ILE A 56 -13.35 3.09 9.66
C ILE A 56 -14.28 1.87 9.64
N LEU A 57 -14.37 1.17 8.51
CA LEU A 57 -15.20 -0.02 8.39
C LEU A 57 -14.71 -1.14 9.32
N ASP A 58 -13.40 -1.37 9.40
CA ASP A 58 -12.81 -2.35 10.31
C ASP A 58 -13.04 -1.99 11.77
N HIS A 59 -12.96 -0.69 12.11
CA HIS A 59 -13.24 -0.23 13.46
C HIS A 59 -14.69 -0.47 13.86
N ILE A 60 -15.63 -0.28 12.93
CA ILE A 60 -17.07 -0.49 13.18
C ILE A 60 -17.42 -1.99 13.20
N ALA A 61 -16.86 -2.78 12.28
CA ALA A 61 -17.25 -4.18 12.09
C ALA A 61 -16.49 -5.17 12.99
N TYR A 62 -15.25 -4.86 13.33
CA TYR A 62 -14.31 -5.77 13.99
C TYR A 62 -13.56 -5.15 15.17
N GLU A 63 -13.94 -3.94 15.61
CA GLU A 63 -13.27 -3.15 16.67
C GLU A 63 -11.75 -2.92 16.41
N GLY A 64 -11.32 -3.03 15.15
CA GLY A 64 -9.91 -2.93 14.76
C GLY A 64 -9.57 -1.60 14.11
N TRP A 65 -8.64 -0.84 14.68
CA TRP A 65 -7.97 0.28 14.01
C TRP A 65 -6.47 0.03 13.99
N SER A 66 -5.85 0.10 12.82
CA SER A 66 -4.46 -0.28 12.59
C SER A 66 -3.64 0.89 12.03
N TRP A 67 -2.87 1.53 12.93
CA TRP A 67 -1.87 2.52 12.52
C TRP A 67 -0.77 1.97 11.60
N PRO A 68 -0.27 0.74 11.78
CA PRO A 68 0.67 0.15 10.85
C PRO A 68 0.13 0.02 9.42
N ASP A 69 -1.16 -0.30 9.26
CA ASP A 69 -1.79 -0.43 7.95
C ASP A 69 -1.90 0.92 7.25
N LEU A 70 -2.32 1.97 7.98
CA LEU A 70 -2.29 3.35 7.47
C LEU A 70 -0.88 3.82 7.09
N ALA A 71 0.14 3.41 7.84
CA ALA A 71 1.52 3.72 7.50
C ALA A 71 1.95 2.98 6.22
N GLY A 72 1.56 1.71 6.08
CA GLY A 72 1.73 0.93 4.86
C GLY A 72 1.09 1.63 3.65
N ASP A 73 -0.17 2.02 3.79
CA ASP A 73 -0.92 2.75 2.75
C ASP A 73 -0.23 4.06 2.35
N ALA A 74 0.24 4.84 3.33
CA ALA A 74 0.97 6.08 3.07
C ALA A 74 2.27 5.84 2.29
N VAL A 75 3.04 4.81 2.63
CA VAL A 75 4.26 4.43 1.89
C VAL A 75 3.92 4.04 0.46
N GLY A 76 2.89 3.20 0.26
CA GLY A 76 2.42 2.79 -1.06
C GLY A 76 2.01 3.97 -1.94
N LEU A 77 1.22 4.88 -1.38
CA LEU A 77 0.78 6.11 -2.04
C LEU A 77 1.96 6.99 -2.46
N LEU A 78 2.91 7.24 -1.56
CA LEU A 78 4.07 8.09 -1.83
C LEU A 78 4.97 7.50 -2.92
N LEU A 79 5.19 6.18 -2.90
CA LEU A 79 5.95 5.49 -3.93
C LEU A 79 5.27 5.59 -5.31
N ALA A 80 3.95 5.38 -5.38
CA ALA A 80 3.21 5.50 -6.63
C ALA A 80 3.25 6.93 -7.18
N LEU A 81 3.06 7.94 -6.33
CA LEU A 81 3.18 9.33 -6.73
C LEU A 81 4.58 9.66 -7.26
N GLY A 82 5.64 9.19 -6.60
CA GLY A 82 7.01 9.35 -7.06
C GLY A 82 7.23 8.78 -8.46
N VAL A 83 6.78 7.54 -8.70
CA VAL A 83 6.85 6.89 -10.02
C VAL A 83 6.08 7.68 -11.08
N LEU A 84 4.84 8.08 -10.78
CA LEU A 84 4.01 8.82 -11.73
C LEU A 84 4.58 10.21 -12.05
N LEU A 85 5.18 10.88 -11.07
CA LEU A 85 5.86 12.17 -11.28
C LEU A 85 7.07 12.00 -12.19
N LEU A 86 7.91 10.99 -11.94
CA LEU A 86 9.07 10.70 -12.79
C LEU A 86 8.65 10.45 -14.25
N ILE A 87 7.61 9.66 -14.46
CA ILE A 87 7.07 9.37 -15.81
C ILE A 87 6.52 10.62 -16.49
N ARG A 88 5.87 11.53 -15.75
CA ARG A 88 5.31 12.77 -16.32
C ARG A 88 6.36 13.83 -16.61
N MET A 89 7.54 13.74 -16.00
CA MET A 89 8.66 14.67 -16.19
C MET A 89 9.64 14.24 -17.29
N SER A 90 9.62 12.95 -17.68
CA SER A 90 10.41 12.38 -18.78
C SER A 90 9.71 12.55 -20.12
#